data_AF-A0AAW0P3U6-F1
#
_entry.id   AF-A0AAW0P3U6-F1
#
_cell.length_a   1.000
_cell.length_b   1.000
_cell.length_c   1.000
_cell.angle_alpha   90.00
_cell.angle_beta   90.00
_cell.angle_gamma   90.00
#
_symmetry.space_group_name_H-M   'P 1'
#
loop_
_entity.id
_entity.type
_entity.pdbx_description
1 polymer ?
#
loop_
_entity_poly.entity_id
_entity_poly.type
_entity_poly.pdbx_seq_one_letter_code
_entity_poly.pdbx_strand_id
1 'polypeptide(L)'
;MYQVVPGGAGGTDLDALPKQQHQRASRPLVGAGVVGVFLVVAAVTAWCYYIASLRKAELLKTQLLDLNKDGYIIRNQGGAIVFRMDFSILESYWLSSNATAIKINGSVPFHLARYSDSPFQPTPNEAPVAELSYRVCVGLDVTSIHKYMVRRYFNKPYKVPAKVMFQHPLWSTWALHKTSITQDKLLAYAANIKKHNFNCSHLELDDRYTKRYGEFDFDPDKFPNASAMFQKLKADGFQVSLWTHPFVNYDSANFHLGVERGLFVREPTGKLPALVKWWNGIGGILDFTNQEAREWFSQQLRSLRSRYGVASFKFDAGETNYLPWRFSTKMPIRDPSFFTRRYTEMAVPYNDRAELRSGYQSQNISCFFRPIDRDSVWGYELGLKSIIPTVLTISILGYQFILPDMIGGNAYANRTEGGGALPDRELYIRWLELSAFMPSMQFSIPPWSYDAEVVEIARKYTALHESIVAPRVLELAGEVLDTGDPIIRPLWWIATGDETAYKIDSQFLIGDDLMVAPVLEPGKQERDIYLPAGRWRSYKGERFDIKEPLHLTDYPVDLDEIAYFLWG
;
A
#
# COMPACT_ATOMS: atom_id res chain seq x y z
N MET A 1 -33.14 -7.04 10.39
CA MET A 1 -34.12 -7.50 11.39
C MET A 1 -34.17 -9.01 11.24
N TYR A 2 -33.60 -9.75 12.19
CA TYR A 2 -33.50 -11.22 12.14
C TYR A 2 -34.81 -11.83 12.65
N GLN A 3 -35.29 -12.89 12.01
CA GLN A 3 -36.35 -13.71 12.57
C GLN A 3 -35.83 -15.16 12.66
N VAL A 4 -35.67 -15.60 13.91
CA VAL A 4 -35.58 -17.00 14.30
C VAL A 4 -37.00 -17.42 14.67
N VAL A 5 -37.46 -18.56 14.17
CA VAL A 5 -38.68 -19.21 14.67
C VAL A 5 -38.41 -20.71 14.82
N PRO A 6 -38.59 -21.28 16.03
CA PRO A 6 -38.70 -22.72 16.23
C PRO A 6 -40.16 -23.14 16.52
N GLY A 7 -40.47 -24.41 16.26
CA GLY A 7 -41.71 -25.08 16.66
C GLY A 7 -42.20 -25.98 15.52
N GLY A 8 -42.35 -27.29 15.68
CA GLY A 8 -42.97 -27.97 16.82
C GLY A 8 -44.34 -28.44 16.36
N ALA A 9 -44.46 -29.73 16.08
CA ALA A 9 -45.63 -30.34 15.46
C ALA A 9 -46.73 -30.68 16.49
N GLY A 10 -47.98 -30.67 16.01
CA GLY A 10 -49.05 -31.51 16.54
C GLY A 10 -50.28 -30.74 17.04
N GLY A 11 -51.44 -31.08 16.48
CA GLY A 11 -52.74 -30.73 17.05
C GLY A 11 -53.82 -30.48 16.00
N THR A 12 -54.54 -31.53 15.65
CA THR A 12 -55.70 -31.59 14.74
C THR A 12 -57.02 -31.17 15.43
N ASP A 13 -58.04 -31.05 14.58
CA ASP A 13 -59.50 -31.07 14.84
C ASP A 13 -60.21 -29.80 15.27
N LEU A 14 -61.46 -29.52 14.86
CA LEU A 14 -62.32 -29.85 13.71
C LEU A 14 -63.54 -28.93 13.88
N ASP A 15 -64.13 -28.53 12.75
CA ASP A 15 -65.54 -28.17 12.54
C ASP A 15 -66.26 -27.06 13.36
N ALA A 16 -66.65 -26.00 12.65
CA ALA A 16 -68.05 -25.55 12.57
C ALA A 16 -68.26 -24.55 11.41
N LEU A 17 -69.19 -24.87 10.50
CA LEU A 17 -69.81 -23.96 9.52
C LEU A 17 -71.24 -23.65 10.00
N PRO A 18 -71.80 -22.44 9.70
CA PRO A 18 -72.73 -22.40 8.56
C PRO A 18 -72.78 -21.09 7.73
N LYS A 19 -72.80 -21.32 6.41
CA LYS A 19 -73.45 -20.65 5.25
C LYS A 19 -74.05 -19.24 5.35
N GLN A 20 -73.58 -18.37 4.44
CA GLN A 20 -74.32 -17.50 3.47
C GLN A 20 -73.25 -16.69 2.71
N GLN A 21 -73.23 -16.39 1.41
CA GLN A 21 -74.19 -16.26 0.31
C GLN A 21 -73.39 -16.46 -1.00
N HIS A 22 -74.01 -17.04 -2.03
CA HIS A 22 -73.41 -17.13 -3.37
C HIS A 22 -73.46 -15.77 -4.08
N GLN A 23 -72.34 -15.07 -4.14
CA GLN A 23 -72.03 -14.13 -5.22
C GLN A 23 -71.11 -14.83 -6.23
N ARG A 24 -71.50 -14.77 -7.51
CA ARG A 24 -70.74 -15.28 -8.66
C ARG A 24 -69.44 -14.48 -8.79
N ALA A 25 -68.34 -15.02 -8.28
CA ALA A 25 -67.00 -14.52 -8.55
C ALA A 25 -66.51 -15.07 -9.90
N SER A 26 -66.45 -14.21 -10.90
CA SER A 26 -65.63 -14.43 -12.10
C SER A 26 -64.17 -14.57 -11.68
N ARG A 27 -63.59 -15.76 -11.89
CA ARG A 27 -62.15 -16.03 -11.75
C ARG A 27 -61.33 -15.04 -12.60
N PRO A 28 -60.25 -14.42 -12.10
CA PRO A 28 -59.13 -14.04 -12.93
C PRO A 28 -58.08 -15.14 -12.79
N LEU A 29 -58.33 -16.31 -13.40
CA LEU A 29 -57.30 -17.38 -13.49
C LEU A 29 -56.12 -16.97 -14.40
N VAL A 30 -56.22 -15.80 -15.04
CA VAL A 30 -55.21 -15.24 -15.93
C VAL A 30 -54.11 -14.49 -15.14
N GLY A 31 -54.42 -13.89 -13.98
CA GLY A 31 -53.44 -13.10 -13.22
C GLY A 31 -52.35 -13.95 -12.55
N ALA A 32 -52.73 -15.06 -11.91
CA ALA A 32 -51.78 -15.96 -11.25
C ALA A 32 -50.90 -16.72 -12.24
N GLY A 33 -51.44 -17.07 -13.41
CA GLY A 33 -50.67 -17.70 -14.50
C GLY A 33 -49.61 -16.77 -15.06
N VAL A 34 -49.96 -15.50 -15.30
CA VAL A 34 -49.01 -14.49 -15.81
C VAL A 34 -47.90 -14.22 -14.78
N VAL A 35 -48.23 -14.06 -13.49
CA VAL A 35 -47.22 -13.86 -12.44
C VAL A 35 -46.32 -15.09 -12.29
N GLY A 36 -46.88 -16.30 -12.37
CA GLY A 36 -46.10 -17.54 -12.36
C GLY A 36 -45.13 -17.65 -13.53
N VAL A 37 -45.57 -17.30 -14.75
CA VAL A 37 -44.71 -17.26 -15.94
C VAL A 37 -43.60 -16.22 -15.79
N PHE A 38 -43.91 -15.02 -15.27
CA PHE A 38 -42.89 -13.99 -15.02
C PHE A 38 -41.84 -14.44 -14.00
N LEU A 39 -42.25 -15.11 -12.92
CA LEU A 39 -41.32 -15.62 -11.90
C LEU A 39 -40.45 -16.75 -12.44
N VAL A 40 -40.99 -17.65 -13.27
CA VAL A 40 -40.21 -18.71 -13.92
C VAL A 40 -39.24 -18.13 -14.93
N VAL A 41 -39.67 -17.16 -15.75
CA VAL A 41 -38.78 -16.47 -16.70
C VAL A 41 -37.68 -15.73 -15.94
N ALA A 42 -37.99 -15.00 -14.86
CA ALA A 42 -36.99 -14.33 -14.03
C ALA A 42 -35.99 -15.31 -13.40
N ALA A 43 -36.46 -16.45 -12.88
CA ALA A 43 -35.61 -17.48 -12.31
C ALA A 43 -34.70 -18.13 -13.36
N VAL A 44 -35.23 -18.43 -14.55
CA VAL A 44 -34.44 -18.96 -15.68
C VAL A 44 -33.43 -17.93 -16.17
N THR A 45 -33.81 -16.65 -16.24
CA THR A 45 -32.91 -15.57 -16.66
C THR A 45 -31.79 -15.38 -15.64
N ALA A 46 -32.10 -15.40 -14.35
CA ALA A 46 -31.12 -15.34 -13.27
C ALA A 46 -30.20 -16.58 -13.26
N TRP A 47 -30.75 -17.77 -13.52
CA TRP A 47 -29.98 -19.02 -13.64
C TRP A 47 -29.06 -19.01 -14.87
N CYS A 48 -29.56 -18.56 -16.02
CA CYS A 48 -28.75 -18.40 -17.24
C CYS A 48 -27.65 -17.35 -17.03
N TYR A 49 -27.94 -16.25 -16.33
CA TYR A 49 -26.94 -15.25 -15.97
C TYR A 49 -25.90 -15.81 -14.99
N TYR A 50 -26.34 -16.59 -14.00
CA TYR A 50 -25.46 -17.28 -13.04
C TYR A 50 -24.57 -18.32 -13.72
N ILE A 51 -25.10 -19.15 -14.63
CA ILE A 51 -24.31 -20.13 -15.40
C ILE A 51 -23.40 -19.43 -16.41
N ALA A 52 -23.84 -18.36 -17.08
CA ALA A 52 -22.98 -17.58 -17.97
C ALA A 52 -21.87 -16.87 -17.19
N SER A 53 -22.15 -16.41 -15.97
CA SER A 53 -21.17 -15.83 -15.04
C SER A 53 -20.18 -16.89 -14.54
N LEU A 54 -20.64 -18.10 -14.20
CA LEU A 54 -19.79 -19.24 -13.84
C LEU A 54 -18.91 -19.69 -15.02
N ARG A 55 -19.46 -19.78 -16.23
CA ARG A 55 -18.67 -20.08 -17.44
C ARG A 55 -17.70 -18.96 -17.80
N LYS A 56 -18.03 -17.69 -17.54
CA LYS A 56 -17.07 -16.57 -17.65
C LYS A 56 -15.98 -16.65 -16.59
N ALA A 57 -16.29 -17.14 -15.39
CA ALA A 57 -15.30 -17.40 -14.35
C ALA A 57 -14.36 -18.57 -14.70
N GLU A 58 -14.87 -19.62 -15.38
CA GLU A 58 -14.05 -20.68 -15.97
C GLU A 58 -13.21 -20.22 -17.18
N LEU A 59 -13.64 -19.17 -17.88
CA LEU A 59 -12.95 -18.59 -19.05
C LEU A 59 -11.93 -17.49 -18.71
N LEU A 60 -11.68 -17.22 -17.42
CA LEU A 60 -10.53 -16.45 -16.99
C LEU A 60 -9.25 -17.22 -17.32
N LYS A 61 -8.78 -17.07 -18.57
CA LYS A 61 -7.42 -17.46 -18.95
C LYS A 61 -6.46 -16.68 -18.06
N THR A 62 -5.96 -17.38 -17.05
CA THR A 62 -4.89 -16.93 -16.17
C THR A 62 -3.70 -16.56 -17.03
N GLN A 63 -3.31 -15.28 -17.04
CA GLN A 63 -1.88 -15.01 -17.13
C GLN A 63 -1.24 -15.75 -15.95
N LEU A 64 -0.15 -16.48 -16.20
CA LEU A 64 0.52 -17.27 -15.17
C LEU A 64 0.92 -16.35 -14.01
N LEU A 65 0.13 -16.39 -12.94
CA LEU A 65 0.49 -15.82 -11.65
C LEU A 65 1.51 -16.77 -11.04
N ASP A 66 2.77 -16.38 -11.10
CA ASP A 66 3.84 -17.11 -10.42
C ASP A 66 4.05 -16.46 -9.06
N LEU A 67 3.65 -17.20 -8.02
CA LEU A 67 3.73 -16.77 -6.62
C LEU A 67 5.05 -17.29 -6.07
N ASN A 68 5.98 -16.37 -5.80
CA ASN A 68 7.27 -16.70 -5.19
C ASN A 68 7.32 -16.17 -3.76
N LYS A 69 8.25 -16.72 -2.95
CA LYS A 69 8.50 -16.30 -1.56
C LYS A 69 8.75 -14.79 -1.36
N ASP A 70 9.09 -14.06 -2.43
CA ASP A 70 9.48 -12.64 -2.39
C ASP A 70 8.42 -11.70 -2.97
N GLY A 71 7.36 -12.21 -3.62
CA GLY A 71 6.44 -11.38 -4.39
C GLY A 71 5.57 -12.17 -5.36
N TYR A 72 4.65 -11.50 -6.02
CA TYR A 72 3.94 -12.05 -7.18
C TYR A 72 4.53 -11.48 -8.47
N ILE A 73 4.72 -12.35 -9.47
CA ILE A 73 5.23 -11.98 -10.78
C ILE A 73 4.15 -12.28 -11.83
N ILE A 74 3.70 -11.27 -12.59
CA ILE A 74 3.04 -11.47 -13.89
C ILE A 74 4.11 -11.60 -14.94
N ARG A 75 4.03 -12.66 -15.73
CA ARG A 75 4.78 -12.79 -16.98
C ARG A 75 3.85 -12.69 -18.18
N ASN A 76 4.31 -12.10 -19.27
CA ASN A 76 3.60 -12.16 -20.55
C ASN A 76 3.77 -13.56 -21.17
N GLN A 77 3.09 -13.79 -22.29
CA GLN A 77 3.17 -15.06 -23.02
C GLN A 77 4.58 -15.42 -23.53
N GLY A 78 5.47 -14.43 -23.65
CA GLY A 78 6.89 -14.61 -23.99
C GLY A 78 7.81 -14.87 -22.78
N GLY A 79 7.26 -14.98 -21.57
CA GLY A 79 8.03 -15.25 -20.34
C GLY A 79 8.67 -14.02 -19.69
N ALA A 80 8.58 -12.84 -20.32
CA ALA A 80 9.09 -11.59 -19.77
C ALA A 80 8.24 -11.15 -18.57
N ILE A 81 8.89 -10.66 -17.51
CA ILE A 81 8.21 -10.09 -16.35
C ILE A 81 7.54 -8.78 -16.78
N VAL A 82 6.22 -8.72 -16.62
CA VAL A 82 5.39 -7.54 -16.92
C VAL A 82 5.04 -6.79 -15.64
N PHE A 83 5.00 -7.50 -14.52
CA PHE A 83 4.70 -6.90 -13.22
C PHE A 83 5.31 -7.76 -12.13
N ARG A 84 5.94 -7.12 -11.14
CA ARG A 84 6.37 -7.77 -9.90
C ARG A 84 5.93 -6.89 -8.73
N MET A 85 5.16 -7.46 -7.81
CA MET A 85 4.88 -6.81 -6.53
C MET A 85 5.46 -7.65 -5.42
N ASP A 86 6.43 -7.08 -4.74
CA ASP A 86 7.04 -7.69 -3.58
C ASP A 86 6.19 -7.35 -2.34
N PHE A 87 5.86 -8.38 -1.55
CA PHE A 87 4.70 -8.44 -0.63
C PHE A 87 4.83 -7.60 0.65
N SER A 88 4.82 -6.28 0.53
CA SER A 88 4.73 -5.40 1.70
C SER A 88 3.27 -5.13 2.11
N ILE A 89 2.40 -4.84 1.15
CA ILE A 89 0.97 -4.56 1.37
C ILE A 89 0.14 -5.59 0.62
N LEU A 90 -0.74 -6.28 1.33
CA LEU A 90 -1.56 -7.37 0.78
C LEU A 90 -3.01 -7.23 1.22
N GLU A 91 -3.94 -7.45 0.29
CA GLU A 91 -5.37 -7.60 0.59
C GLU A 91 -5.95 -8.75 -0.22
N SER A 92 -6.93 -9.43 0.35
CA SER A 92 -7.71 -10.45 -0.36
C SER A 92 -8.81 -9.80 -1.21
N TYR A 93 -8.40 -8.90 -2.11
CA TYR A 93 -9.26 -8.16 -3.04
C TYR A 93 -8.68 -8.21 -4.45
N TRP A 94 -9.53 -8.53 -5.43
CA TRP A 94 -9.18 -8.55 -6.84
C TRP A 94 -10.23 -7.78 -7.63
N LEU A 95 -9.77 -7.06 -8.65
CA LEU A 95 -10.59 -6.29 -9.57
C LEU A 95 -10.21 -6.67 -11.01
N SER A 96 -11.21 -6.92 -11.84
CA SER A 96 -11.05 -7.30 -13.25
C SER A 96 -11.61 -6.23 -14.17
N SER A 97 -11.02 -6.11 -15.37
CA SER A 97 -11.49 -5.25 -16.46
C SER A 97 -12.93 -5.53 -16.91
N ASN A 98 -13.48 -6.71 -16.61
CA ASN A 98 -14.89 -7.04 -16.87
C ASN A 98 -15.84 -6.50 -15.78
N ALA A 99 -15.48 -5.40 -15.11
CA ALA A 99 -16.24 -4.81 -14.01
C ALA A 99 -16.63 -5.81 -12.91
N THR A 100 -15.76 -6.77 -12.62
CA THR A 100 -15.99 -7.81 -11.62
C THR A 100 -14.97 -7.68 -10.51
N ALA A 101 -15.45 -7.64 -9.27
CA ALA A 101 -14.62 -7.57 -8.08
C ALA A 101 -14.85 -8.79 -7.18
N ILE A 102 -13.78 -9.32 -6.63
CA ILE A 102 -13.79 -10.43 -5.69
C ILE A 102 -13.14 -9.97 -4.40
N LYS A 103 -13.82 -10.18 -3.26
CA LYS A 103 -13.22 -9.99 -1.94
C LYS A 103 -13.44 -11.22 -1.09
N ILE A 104 -12.36 -11.78 -0.56
CA ILE A 104 -12.43 -12.87 0.40
C ILE A 104 -12.62 -12.27 1.79
N ASN A 105 -13.44 -12.93 2.61
CA ASN A 105 -13.69 -12.50 3.98
C ASN A 105 -12.41 -12.66 4.80
N GLY A 106 -12.09 -11.66 5.61
CA GLY A 106 -10.88 -11.63 6.43
C GLY A 106 -10.76 -12.74 7.47
N SER A 107 -11.85 -13.46 7.75
CA SER A 107 -11.85 -14.64 8.62
C SER A 107 -11.33 -15.91 7.91
N VAL A 108 -11.21 -15.89 6.58
CA VAL A 108 -10.76 -17.04 5.80
C VAL A 108 -9.24 -16.97 5.67
N PRO A 109 -8.50 -17.98 6.18
CA PRO A 109 -7.09 -18.10 5.87
C PRO A 109 -6.96 -18.46 4.40
N PHE A 110 -6.57 -17.47 3.58
CA PHE A 110 -6.49 -17.63 2.13
C PHE A 110 -5.05 -17.45 1.67
N HIS A 111 -4.49 -18.52 1.13
CA HIS A 111 -3.18 -18.53 0.48
C HIS A 111 -3.40 -18.80 -1.01
N LEU A 112 -3.05 -17.83 -1.86
CA LEU A 112 -2.90 -18.12 -3.28
C LEU A 112 -1.53 -18.82 -3.42
N ALA A 113 -1.53 -20.12 -3.76
CA ALA A 113 -0.34 -20.91 -4.04
C ALA A 113 -0.65 -21.86 -5.20
N ARG A 114 0.36 -22.25 -6.00
CA ARG A 114 0.24 -23.49 -6.78
C ARG A 114 0.10 -24.63 -5.77
N TYR A 115 -0.90 -25.50 -5.96
CA TYR A 115 -1.36 -26.51 -5.00
C TYR A 115 -0.25 -27.41 -4.39
N SER A 116 0.91 -27.52 -5.04
CA SER A 116 2.07 -28.30 -4.60
C SER A 116 2.97 -27.63 -3.56
N ASP A 117 2.91 -26.30 -3.39
CA ASP A 117 3.95 -25.53 -2.68
C ASP A 117 3.42 -24.64 -1.55
N SER A 118 2.18 -24.88 -1.07
CA SER A 118 1.59 -24.06 0.01
C SER A 118 2.39 -24.17 1.31
N PRO A 119 2.81 -23.01 1.90
CA PRO A 119 3.62 -23.05 3.09
C PRO A 119 2.92 -23.47 4.38
N PHE A 120 1.60 -23.49 4.34
CA PHE A 120 0.76 -23.69 5.50
C PHE A 120 -0.06 -24.96 5.29
N GLN A 121 0.25 -25.98 6.08
CA GLN A 121 -0.57 -27.18 6.16
C GLN A 121 -1.46 -27.14 7.39
N PRO A 122 -2.68 -27.69 7.31
CA PRO A 122 -3.56 -27.79 8.47
C PRO A 122 -2.90 -28.58 9.60
N THR A 123 -3.24 -28.21 10.83
CA THR A 123 -2.82 -28.88 12.05
C THR A 123 -3.19 -30.37 11.99
N PRO A 124 -2.27 -31.31 12.27
CA PRO A 124 -2.62 -32.72 12.33
C PRO A 124 -3.74 -32.95 13.35
N ASN A 125 -4.81 -33.64 12.95
CA ASN A 125 -6.00 -33.99 13.74
C ASN A 125 -7.13 -32.95 13.86
N GLU A 126 -7.06 -31.79 13.21
CA GLU A 126 -8.26 -30.95 13.01
C GLU A 126 -8.94 -31.31 11.69
N ALA A 127 -10.24 -31.63 11.74
CA ALA A 127 -11.03 -31.76 10.52
C ALA A 127 -11.03 -30.40 9.80
N PRO A 128 -10.65 -30.32 8.51
CA PRO A 128 -10.61 -29.07 7.78
C PRO A 128 -12.05 -28.58 7.55
N VAL A 129 -12.58 -27.79 8.48
CA VAL A 129 -13.77 -26.97 8.23
C VAL A 129 -13.28 -25.60 7.78
N ALA A 130 -12.55 -25.58 6.66
CA ALA A 130 -12.23 -24.33 5.98
C ALA A 130 -13.47 -23.89 5.20
N GLU A 131 -14.31 -23.07 5.83
CA GLU A 131 -15.42 -22.42 5.13
C GLU A 131 -14.85 -21.30 4.24
N LEU A 132 -14.93 -21.48 2.93
CA LEU A 132 -14.59 -20.43 1.98
C LEU A 132 -15.73 -19.40 1.93
N SER A 133 -15.51 -18.25 2.56
CA SER A 133 -16.41 -17.10 2.53
C SER A 133 -15.83 -16.00 1.64
N TYR A 134 -16.50 -15.71 0.52
CA TYR A 134 -16.09 -14.69 -0.43
C TYR A 134 -17.29 -13.95 -1.01
N ARG A 135 -17.03 -12.79 -1.59
CA ARG A 135 -18.02 -11.97 -2.28
C ARG A 135 -17.55 -11.75 -3.70
N VAL A 136 -18.46 -11.96 -4.65
CA VAL A 136 -18.30 -11.54 -6.04
C VAL A 136 -19.32 -10.44 -6.30
N CYS A 137 -18.88 -9.32 -6.81
CA CYS A 137 -19.74 -8.21 -7.18
C CYS A 137 -19.42 -7.82 -8.63
N VAL A 138 -20.48 -7.64 -9.43
CA VAL A 138 -20.38 -7.24 -10.83
C VAL A 138 -21.07 -5.90 -10.97
N GLY A 139 -20.37 -4.92 -11.56
CA GLY A 139 -20.89 -3.59 -11.81
C GLY A 139 -21.07 -3.30 -13.30
N LEU A 140 -21.43 -2.05 -13.60
CA LEU A 140 -21.57 -1.57 -14.97
C LEU A 140 -20.21 -1.35 -15.63
N ASP A 141 -19.24 -0.88 -14.83
CA ASP A 141 -17.90 -0.54 -15.26
C ASP A 141 -16.90 -0.73 -14.10
N VAL A 142 -15.61 -0.75 -14.41
CA VAL A 142 -14.53 -1.04 -13.46
C VAL A 142 -14.47 -0.02 -12.31
N THR A 143 -14.72 1.25 -12.60
CA THR A 143 -14.69 2.31 -11.60
C THR A 143 -15.89 2.21 -10.66
N SER A 144 -17.12 2.04 -11.19
CA SER A 144 -18.31 1.95 -10.36
C SER A 144 -18.30 0.73 -9.44
N ILE A 145 -17.82 -0.43 -9.92
CA ILE A 145 -17.70 -1.61 -9.06
C ILE A 145 -16.64 -1.44 -7.98
N HIS A 146 -15.50 -0.83 -8.30
CA HIS A 146 -14.47 -0.55 -7.30
C HIS A 146 -14.98 0.41 -6.22
N LYS A 147 -15.63 1.51 -6.65
CA LYS A 147 -16.28 2.49 -5.78
C LYS A 147 -17.28 1.84 -4.82
N TYR A 148 -18.11 0.92 -5.31
CA TYR A 148 -19.05 0.15 -4.48
C TYR A 148 -18.31 -0.73 -3.45
N MET A 149 -17.28 -1.45 -3.89
CA MET A 149 -16.52 -2.36 -3.03
C MET A 149 -15.82 -1.63 -1.88
N VAL A 150 -15.15 -0.52 -2.18
CA VAL A 150 -14.46 0.30 -1.18
C VAL A 150 -15.44 0.86 -0.17
N ARG A 151 -16.50 1.52 -0.63
CA ARG A 151 -17.50 2.14 0.27
C ARG A 151 -18.16 1.14 1.22
N ARG A 152 -18.32 -0.13 0.78
CA ARG A 152 -19.07 -1.14 1.53
C ARG A 152 -18.22 -2.07 2.38
N TYR A 153 -16.99 -2.37 1.95
CA TYR A 153 -16.20 -3.48 2.51
C TYR A 153 -14.77 -3.11 2.90
N PHE A 154 -14.31 -1.89 2.60
CA PHE A 154 -12.98 -1.45 3.00
C PHE A 154 -13.10 -0.61 4.27
N ASN A 155 -12.13 -0.77 5.14
CA ASN A 155 -11.87 0.22 6.16
C ASN A 155 -11.41 1.52 5.48
N LYS A 156 -11.70 2.67 6.10
CA LYS A 156 -11.25 3.97 5.61
C LYS A 156 -10.39 4.64 6.68
N PRO A 157 -9.38 5.44 6.28
CA PRO A 157 -8.62 6.23 7.23
C PRO A 157 -9.57 7.14 8.02
N TYR A 158 -9.28 7.31 9.31
CA TYR A 158 -10.14 8.09 10.21
C TYR A 158 -9.75 9.57 10.28
N LYS A 159 -8.57 9.92 9.74
CA LYS A 159 -8.11 11.30 9.57
C LYS A 159 -7.12 11.40 8.42
N VAL A 160 -6.84 12.63 7.99
CA VAL A 160 -5.69 12.94 7.11
C VAL A 160 -4.42 13.05 7.98
N PRO A 161 -3.28 12.49 7.54
CA PRO A 161 -1.96 12.72 8.17
C PRO A 161 -1.58 14.21 8.21
N ALA A 162 -0.46 14.55 8.85
CA ALA A 162 -0.04 15.95 8.95
C ALA A 162 0.16 16.58 7.55
N LYS A 163 -0.45 17.75 7.34
CA LYS A 163 -0.42 18.48 6.06
C LYS A 163 0.97 18.59 5.45
N VAL A 164 1.96 18.86 6.29
CA VAL A 164 3.38 19.00 5.90
C VAL A 164 4.01 17.75 5.27
N MET A 165 3.47 16.55 5.51
CA MET A 165 3.87 15.32 4.81
C MET A 165 3.55 15.37 3.31
N PHE A 166 2.47 16.08 2.95
CA PHE A 166 2.04 16.25 1.57
C PHE A 166 2.65 17.48 0.91
N GLN A 167 3.19 18.43 1.68
CA GLN A 167 3.66 19.72 1.14
C GLN A 167 5.16 19.77 0.95
N HIS A 168 5.91 19.12 1.83
CA HIS A 168 7.36 19.27 1.89
C HIS A 168 8.02 17.91 1.88
N PRO A 169 9.20 17.79 1.24
CA PRO A 169 9.93 16.54 1.22
C PRO A 169 10.36 16.15 2.63
N LEU A 170 10.34 14.84 2.88
CA LEU A 170 10.94 14.21 4.05
C LEU A 170 12.35 13.74 3.68
N TRP A 171 13.27 13.78 4.64
CA TRP A 171 14.71 13.68 4.40
C TRP A 171 15.31 12.57 5.26
N SER A 172 15.55 11.41 4.66
CA SER A 172 16.06 10.21 5.32
C SER A 172 17.58 10.12 5.24
N THR A 173 18.23 9.68 6.31
CA THR A 173 19.69 9.47 6.31
C THR A 173 20.13 8.15 5.69
N TRP A 174 19.20 7.26 5.32
CA TRP A 174 19.49 5.88 4.93
C TRP A 174 20.45 5.72 3.75
N ALA A 175 20.05 6.13 2.54
CA ALA A 175 20.82 5.85 1.32
C ALA A 175 22.19 6.53 1.32
N LEU A 176 22.30 7.74 1.87
CA LEU A 176 23.56 8.49 1.94
C LEU A 176 24.52 7.96 3.02
N HIS A 177 24.01 7.63 4.20
CA HIS A 177 24.87 7.34 5.35
C HIS A 177 24.89 5.87 5.77
N LYS A 178 23.84 5.11 5.44
CA LYS A 178 23.64 3.72 5.88
C LYS A 178 23.89 3.61 7.39
N THR A 179 24.66 2.61 7.82
CA THR A 179 25.00 2.40 9.24
C THR A 179 26.03 3.38 9.79
N SER A 180 26.63 4.22 8.95
CA SER A 180 27.71 5.14 9.33
C SER A 180 27.23 6.49 9.89
N ILE A 181 25.92 6.72 9.97
CA ILE A 181 25.32 7.96 10.47
C ILE A 181 25.72 8.25 11.91
N THR A 182 26.05 9.49 12.25
CA THR A 182 26.44 9.96 13.59
C THR A 182 25.74 11.26 13.92
N GLN A 183 25.84 11.72 15.16
CA GLN A 183 25.30 13.02 15.59
C GLN A 183 25.77 14.17 14.69
N ASP A 184 27.07 14.27 14.42
CA ASP A 184 27.63 15.36 13.59
C ASP A 184 27.16 15.27 12.14
N LYS A 185 27.05 14.05 11.59
CA LYS A 185 26.53 13.85 10.24
C LYS A 185 25.06 14.26 10.12
N LEU A 186 24.23 13.94 11.11
CA LEU A 186 22.81 14.35 11.12
C LEU A 186 22.69 15.89 11.21
N LEU A 187 23.47 16.53 12.10
CA LEU A 187 23.49 17.99 12.22
C LEU A 187 23.98 18.67 10.93
N ALA A 188 25.02 18.12 10.30
CA ALA A 188 25.52 18.61 9.02
C ALA A 188 24.49 18.41 7.88
N TYR A 189 23.78 17.29 7.87
CA TYR A 189 22.73 17.01 6.89
C TYR A 189 21.60 18.04 7.01
N ALA A 190 21.11 18.29 8.23
CA ALA A 190 20.12 19.32 8.53
C ALA A 190 20.59 20.74 8.13
N ALA A 191 21.84 21.09 8.44
CA ALA A 191 22.41 22.37 8.04
C ALA A 191 22.50 22.53 6.51
N ASN A 192 22.81 21.46 5.78
CA ASN A 192 22.88 21.48 4.33
C ASN A 192 21.50 21.63 3.67
N ILE A 193 20.43 21.06 4.23
CA ILE A 193 19.06 21.29 3.77
C ILE A 193 18.74 22.80 3.80
N LYS A 194 19.06 23.48 4.92
CA LYS A 194 18.87 24.94 5.04
C LYS A 194 19.77 25.72 4.10
N LYS A 195 21.06 25.36 4.01
CA LYS A 195 22.04 26.01 3.14
C LYS A 195 21.60 26.01 1.68
N HIS A 196 20.99 24.92 1.21
CA HIS A 196 20.50 24.78 -0.15
C HIS A 196 19.04 25.23 -0.32
N ASN A 197 18.44 25.86 0.71
CA ASN A 197 17.11 26.47 0.66
C ASN A 197 15.98 25.47 0.32
N PHE A 198 16.02 24.29 0.94
CA PHE A 198 14.94 23.31 0.83
C PHE A 198 14.03 23.34 2.05
N ASN A 199 12.72 23.18 1.80
CA ASN A 199 11.74 22.89 2.84
C ASN A 199 11.88 21.45 3.34
N CYS A 200 11.40 21.19 4.56
CA CYS A 200 11.52 19.88 5.19
C CYS A 200 10.23 19.57 5.96
N SER A 201 9.62 18.43 5.65
CA SER A 201 8.54 17.86 6.46
C SER A 201 9.10 17.42 7.82
N HIS A 202 10.10 16.54 7.78
CA HIS A 202 10.88 16.09 8.92
C HIS A 202 12.13 15.33 8.44
N LEU A 203 13.09 15.13 9.34
CA LEU A 203 14.24 14.27 9.16
C LEU A 203 13.88 12.85 9.60
N GLU A 204 14.27 11.84 8.84
CA GLU A 204 14.22 10.44 9.24
C GLU A 204 15.63 9.94 9.54
N LEU A 205 15.87 9.50 10.77
CA LEU A 205 17.14 8.93 11.19
C LEU A 205 17.12 7.40 11.07
N ASP A 206 17.93 6.92 10.12
CA ASP A 206 18.07 5.54 9.66
C ASP A 206 19.51 5.33 9.16
N ASP A 207 20.30 4.28 9.44
CA ASP A 207 20.12 3.11 10.33
C ASP A 207 21.16 3.18 11.47
N ARG A 208 21.09 2.30 12.48
CA ARG A 208 22.11 2.09 13.52
C ARG A 208 22.37 3.34 14.36
N TYR A 209 21.31 4.08 14.70
CA TYR A 209 21.41 5.05 15.79
C TYR A 209 21.54 4.38 17.16
N THR A 210 21.23 3.08 17.24
CA THR A 210 21.31 2.23 18.43
C THR A 210 22.59 1.39 18.43
N LYS A 211 23.03 1.00 19.64
CA LYS A 211 24.27 0.23 19.82
C LYS A 211 24.16 -1.21 19.31
N ARG A 212 22.98 -1.82 19.35
CA ARG A 212 22.64 -3.08 18.68
C ARG A 212 21.20 -3.05 18.15
N TYR A 213 20.90 -3.89 17.16
CA TYR A 213 19.54 -4.02 16.64
C TYR A 213 18.62 -4.70 17.66
N GLY A 214 17.43 -4.13 17.90
CA GLY A 214 16.54 -4.54 19.00
C GLY A 214 16.70 -3.74 20.29
N GLU A 215 17.58 -2.74 20.30
CA GLU A 215 17.68 -1.74 21.37
C GLU A 215 16.90 -0.48 20.99
N PHE A 216 16.51 0.31 21.99
CA PHE A 216 15.63 1.46 21.82
C PHE A 216 16.19 2.71 22.50
N ASP A 217 17.52 2.88 22.37
CA ASP A 217 18.22 4.09 22.80
C ASP A 217 19.45 4.36 21.94
N PHE A 218 19.90 5.61 21.97
CA PHE A 218 21.05 6.07 21.20
C PHE A 218 22.35 5.42 21.65
N ASP A 219 23.17 4.99 20.68
CA ASP A 219 24.54 4.58 20.91
C ASP A 219 25.38 5.79 21.34
N PRO A 220 25.89 5.84 22.59
CA PRO A 220 26.67 6.98 23.07
C PRO A 220 27.99 7.16 22.30
N ASP A 221 28.50 6.11 21.64
CA ASP A 221 29.73 6.20 20.84
C ASP A 221 29.49 6.98 19.53
N LYS A 222 28.27 6.91 18.98
CA LYS A 222 27.87 7.59 17.73
C LYS A 222 27.08 8.89 17.97
N PHE A 223 26.38 8.96 19.10
CA PHE A 223 25.49 10.05 19.49
C PHE A 223 25.75 10.43 20.96
N PRO A 224 26.93 11.02 21.25
CA PRO A 224 27.39 11.26 22.62
C PRO A 224 26.49 12.23 23.41
N ASN A 225 25.68 13.06 22.74
CA ASN A 225 24.70 13.92 23.38
C ASN A 225 23.42 14.06 22.55
N ALA A 226 22.67 12.95 22.41
CA ALA A 226 21.42 12.91 21.67
C ALA A 226 20.42 13.99 22.14
N SER A 227 20.31 14.26 23.44
CA SER A 227 19.42 15.32 23.95
C SER A 227 19.78 16.71 23.40
N ALA A 228 21.06 17.10 23.43
CA ALA A 228 21.50 18.37 22.86
C ALA A 228 21.32 18.41 21.34
N MET A 229 21.56 17.29 20.64
CA MET A 229 21.32 17.17 19.20
C MET A 229 19.85 17.44 18.85
N PHE A 230 18.90 16.81 19.55
CA PHE A 230 17.47 17.03 19.31
C PHE A 230 17.03 18.45 19.66
N GLN A 231 17.57 19.04 20.75
CA GLN A 231 17.31 20.44 21.09
C GLN A 231 17.80 21.38 19.99
N LYS A 232 18.99 21.15 19.44
CA LYS A 232 19.54 21.94 18.33
C LYS A 232 18.70 21.80 17.06
N LEU A 233 18.36 20.57 16.67
CA LEU A 233 17.52 20.30 15.49
C LEU A 233 16.16 20.98 15.62
N LYS A 234 15.52 20.89 16.79
CA LYS A 234 14.26 21.58 17.08
C LYS A 234 14.41 23.11 16.99
N ALA A 235 15.48 23.68 17.54
CA ALA A 235 15.76 25.12 17.45
C ALA A 235 16.00 25.58 16.00
N ASP A 236 16.53 24.69 15.15
CA ASP A 236 16.73 24.95 13.72
C ASP A 236 15.47 24.79 12.86
N GLY A 237 14.37 24.32 13.45
CA GLY A 237 13.08 24.10 12.79
C GLY A 237 12.82 22.67 12.34
N PHE A 238 13.66 21.70 12.71
CA PHE A 238 13.52 20.31 12.31
C PHE A 238 12.78 19.46 13.35
N GLN A 239 11.95 18.55 12.84
CA GLN A 239 11.42 17.42 13.57
C GLN A 239 12.15 16.15 13.11
N VAL A 240 12.25 15.16 13.99
CA VAL A 240 12.97 13.90 13.71
C VAL A 240 12.05 12.71 13.94
N SER A 241 11.94 11.84 12.95
CA SER A 241 11.43 10.48 13.08
C SER A 241 12.59 9.49 13.20
N LEU A 242 12.35 8.36 13.88
CA LEU A 242 13.35 7.31 14.03
C LEU A 242 12.90 6.04 13.31
N TRP A 243 13.83 5.35 12.67
CA TRP A 243 13.60 4.00 12.17
C TRP A 243 13.35 3.01 13.31
N THR A 244 12.37 2.13 13.14
CA THR A 244 12.04 1.04 14.08
C THR A 244 11.63 -0.22 13.32
N HIS A 245 11.80 -1.37 13.95
CA HIS A 245 11.52 -2.68 13.37
C HIS A 245 11.08 -3.68 14.47
N PRO A 246 10.49 -4.84 14.12
CA PRO A 246 9.91 -5.79 15.08
C PRO A 246 10.92 -6.82 15.63
N PHE A 247 12.21 -6.69 15.32
CA PHE A 247 13.23 -7.70 15.62
C PHE A 247 14.08 -7.31 16.83
N VAL A 248 14.50 -8.32 17.60
CA VAL A 248 15.52 -8.17 18.64
C VAL A 248 16.62 -9.19 18.38
N ASN A 249 17.81 -8.72 17.99
CA ASN A 249 18.93 -9.61 17.72
C ASN A 249 19.41 -10.31 18.99
N TYR A 250 19.95 -11.53 18.86
CA TYR A 250 20.38 -12.34 20.01
C TYR A 250 21.49 -11.67 20.86
N ASP A 251 22.24 -10.75 20.26
CA ASP A 251 23.32 -10.00 20.91
C ASP A 251 22.84 -8.71 21.58
N SER A 252 21.58 -8.31 21.37
CA SER A 252 20.95 -7.17 22.05
C SER A 252 20.79 -7.42 23.55
N ALA A 253 20.97 -6.37 24.37
CA ALA A 253 20.67 -6.43 25.80
C ALA A 253 19.18 -6.79 26.08
N ASN A 254 18.27 -6.52 25.14
CA ASN A 254 16.84 -6.81 25.28
C ASN A 254 16.46 -8.25 24.95
N PHE A 255 17.37 -9.04 24.35
CA PHE A 255 17.01 -10.39 23.92
C PHE A 255 16.65 -11.29 25.12
N HIS A 256 17.51 -11.32 26.14
CA HIS A 256 17.26 -12.09 27.37
C HIS A 256 15.92 -11.71 28.02
N LEU A 257 15.64 -10.42 28.14
CA LEU A 257 14.38 -9.91 28.67
C LEU A 257 13.18 -10.42 27.86
N GLY A 258 13.30 -10.40 26.53
CA GLY A 258 12.26 -10.90 25.63
C GLY A 258 12.03 -12.41 25.76
N VAL A 259 13.08 -13.19 26.03
CA VAL A 259 12.95 -14.64 26.32
C VAL A 259 12.27 -14.87 27.67
N GLU A 260 12.77 -14.23 28.73
CA GLU A 260 12.26 -14.38 30.10
C GLU A 260 10.77 -14.01 30.20
N ARG A 261 10.38 -12.92 29.55
CA ARG A 261 8.99 -12.44 29.52
C ARG A 261 8.15 -13.06 28.40
N GLY A 262 8.74 -13.91 27.55
CA GLY A 262 8.03 -14.59 26.49
C GLY A 262 7.40 -13.66 25.44
N LEU A 263 8.12 -12.60 25.06
CA LEU A 263 7.65 -11.54 24.16
C LEU A 263 7.75 -11.89 22.67
N PHE A 264 8.46 -12.95 22.32
CA PHE A 264 8.72 -13.33 20.93
C PHE A 264 7.70 -14.33 20.39
N VAL A 265 7.54 -14.32 19.07
CA VAL A 265 6.97 -15.45 18.33
C VAL A 265 7.81 -16.68 18.64
N ARG A 266 7.15 -17.82 18.78
CA ARG A 266 7.78 -19.05 19.27
C ARG A 266 7.87 -20.10 18.20
N GLU A 267 8.76 -21.06 18.40
CA GLU A 267 8.76 -22.27 17.61
C GLU A 267 7.44 -23.08 17.85
N PRO A 268 7.12 -24.09 17.03
CA PRO A 268 5.81 -24.75 17.04
C PRO A 268 5.40 -25.40 18.37
N THR A 269 6.34 -25.87 19.19
CA THR A 269 6.06 -26.41 20.52
C THR A 269 5.75 -25.34 21.56
N GLY A 270 5.98 -24.06 21.24
CA GLY A 270 5.71 -22.91 22.10
C GLY A 270 6.68 -22.74 23.25
N LYS A 271 7.78 -23.49 23.30
CA LYS A 271 8.74 -23.51 24.42
C LYS A 271 9.83 -22.47 24.25
N LEU A 272 10.33 -22.28 23.03
CA LEU A 272 11.45 -21.39 22.74
C LEU A 272 11.03 -20.27 21.79
N PRO A 273 11.71 -19.10 21.83
CA PRO A 273 11.60 -18.11 20.78
C PRO A 273 11.94 -18.73 19.42
N ALA A 274 11.19 -18.37 18.39
CA ALA A 274 11.61 -18.65 17.02
C ALA A 274 12.69 -17.65 16.62
N LEU A 275 13.86 -18.18 16.23
CA LEU A 275 14.93 -17.36 15.67
C LEU A 275 14.71 -17.20 14.17
N VAL A 276 14.73 -15.97 13.70
CA VAL A 276 14.54 -15.61 12.30
C VAL A 276 15.76 -14.86 11.79
N LYS A 277 16.14 -15.14 10.54
CA LYS A 277 17.11 -14.33 9.81
C LYS A 277 16.35 -13.18 9.16
N TRP A 278 16.84 -11.97 9.36
CA TRP A 278 16.38 -10.76 8.67
C TRP A 278 17.61 -10.01 8.11
N TRP A 279 17.41 -8.92 7.38
CA TRP A 279 18.50 -8.29 6.61
C TRP A 279 19.66 -7.75 7.46
N ASN A 280 19.45 -7.53 8.77
CA ASN A 280 20.45 -7.01 9.71
C ASN A 280 20.80 -8.00 10.85
N GLY A 281 20.56 -9.30 10.65
CA GLY A 281 21.08 -10.35 11.54
C GLY A 281 20.11 -11.49 11.83
N ILE A 282 20.28 -12.10 13.00
CA ILE A 282 19.47 -13.20 13.50
C ILE A 282 18.94 -12.80 14.87
N GLY A 283 17.64 -13.01 15.11
CA GLY A 283 17.00 -12.57 16.34
C GLY A 283 15.61 -13.17 16.53
N GLY A 284 14.95 -12.76 17.61
CA GLY A 284 13.54 -13.01 17.85
C GLY A 284 12.69 -11.93 17.19
N ILE A 285 11.52 -12.30 16.69
CA ILE A 285 10.50 -11.35 16.23
C ILE A 285 9.47 -11.16 17.34
N LEU A 286 9.17 -9.91 17.71
CA LEU A 286 8.19 -9.60 18.75
C LEU A 286 6.81 -10.10 18.35
N ASP A 287 6.13 -10.78 19.26
CA ASP A 287 4.79 -11.31 19.04
C ASP A 287 3.73 -10.24 19.29
N PHE A 288 3.34 -9.50 18.25
CA PHE A 288 2.31 -8.47 18.38
C PHE A 288 0.90 -9.03 18.64
N THR A 289 0.70 -10.35 18.71
CA THR A 289 -0.54 -10.92 19.25
C THR A 289 -0.56 -10.89 20.78
N ASN A 290 0.61 -10.88 21.42
CA ASN A 290 0.82 -10.75 22.86
C ASN A 290 0.65 -9.28 23.31
N GLN A 291 -0.32 -9.01 24.19
CA GLN A 291 -0.53 -7.68 24.75
C GLN A 291 0.71 -7.16 25.50
N GLU A 292 1.44 -8.03 26.20
CA GLU A 292 2.64 -7.64 26.95
C GLU A 292 3.77 -7.18 26.00
N ALA A 293 3.94 -7.85 24.86
CA ALA A 293 4.92 -7.44 23.84
C ALA A 293 4.54 -6.11 23.20
N ARG A 294 3.25 -5.89 22.90
CA ARG A 294 2.75 -4.60 22.39
C ARG A 294 2.98 -3.47 23.39
N GLU A 295 2.71 -3.71 24.67
CA GLU A 295 2.91 -2.73 25.73
C GLU A 295 4.39 -2.41 25.92
N TRP A 296 5.25 -3.42 25.97
CA TRP A 296 6.69 -3.26 26.08
C TRP A 296 7.23 -2.43 24.92
N PHE A 297 6.92 -2.80 23.67
CA PHE A 297 7.34 -2.06 22.48
C PHE A 297 6.82 -0.61 22.49
N SER A 298 5.54 -0.42 22.84
CA SER A 298 4.95 0.93 22.98
C SER A 298 5.63 1.78 24.05
N GLN A 299 6.09 1.17 25.15
CA GLN A 299 6.80 1.88 26.21
C GLN A 299 8.18 2.34 25.71
N GLN A 300 8.88 1.52 24.92
CA GLN A 300 10.16 1.92 24.32
C GLN A 300 10.00 3.16 23.42
N LEU A 301 9.02 3.13 22.49
CA LEU A 301 8.76 4.27 21.60
C LEU A 301 8.31 5.52 22.36
N ARG A 302 7.45 5.37 23.38
CA ARG A 302 7.05 6.49 24.26
C ARG A 302 8.22 7.07 25.04
N SER A 303 9.15 6.24 25.49
CA SER A 303 10.38 6.68 26.17
C SER A 303 11.25 7.53 25.26
N LEU A 304 11.49 7.10 24.01
CA LEU A 304 12.23 7.88 23.01
C LEU A 304 11.57 9.26 22.77
N ARG A 305 10.25 9.29 22.61
CA ARG A 305 9.48 10.53 22.47
C ARG A 305 9.60 11.44 23.68
N SER A 306 9.46 10.90 24.90
CA SER A 306 9.54 11.66 26.14
C SER A 306 10.93 12.26 26.39
N ARG A 307 11.98 11.46 26.17
CA ARG A 307 13.36 11.86 26.47
C ARG A 307 13.94 12.85 25.47
N TYR A 308 13.69 12.62 24.17
CA TYR A 308 14.35 13.38 23.10
C TYR A 308 13.40 14.29 22.31
N GLY A 309 12.08 14.09 22.40
CA GLY A 309 11.12 14.81 21.58
C GLY A 309 10.97 14.26 20.16
N VAL A 310 11.17 12.95 19.97
CA VAL A 310 10.93 12.25 18.71
C VAL A 310 9.50 12.51 18.21
N ALA A 311 9.38 12.93 16.96
CA ALA A 311 8.10 13.33 16.37
C ALA A 311 7.28 12.12 15.91
N SER A 312 7.93 11.12 15.31
CA SER A 312 7.28 9.90 14.79
C SER A 312 8.31 8.78 14.54
N PHE A 313 7.88 7.71 13.87
CA PHE A 313 8.71 6.55 13.54
C PHE A 313 8.44 6.03 12.14
N LYS A 314 9.48 5.50 11.49
CA LYS A 314 9.37 4.63 10.31
C LYS A 314 9.31 3.19 10.77
N PHE A 315 8.16 2.56 10.60
CA PHE A 315 7.90 1.17 10.93
C PHE A 315 8.26 0.29 9.73
N ASP A 316 9.50 -0.17 9.74
CA ASP A 316 10.04 -1.05 8.72
C ASP A 316 9.73 -2.51 9.05
N ALA A 317 9.86 -3.38 8.07
CA ALA A 317 9.46 -4.78 8.11
C ALA A 317 7.94 -4.98 8.38
N GLY A 318 7.61 -6.09 9.06
CA GLY A 318 6.25 -6.48 9.44
C GLY A 318 5.57 -7.43 8.46
N GLU A 319 6.24 -7.78 7.36
CA GLU A 319 5.80 -8.75 6.37
C GLU A 319 5.80 -10.18 6.96
N THR A 320 4.92 -11.02 6.43
CA THR A 320 4.75 -12.41 6.88
C THR A 320 5.90 -13.33 6.47
N ASN A 321 6.71 -12.95 5.48
CA ASN A 321 7.88 -13.71 5.04
C ASN A 321 8.99 -13.78 6.10
N TYR A 322 8.98 -12.90 7.11
CA TYR A 322 9.88 -12.97 8.26
C TYR A 322 9.41 -13.96 9.34
N LEU A 323 8.15 -14.41 9.29
CA LEU A 323 7.68 -15.45 10.19
C LEU A 323 8.30 -16.80 9.76
N PRO A 324 8.70 -17.65 10.73
CA PRO A 324 9.13 -19.00 10.39
C PRO A 324 8.00 -19.77 9.71
N TRP A 325 8.36 -20.76 8.89
CA TRP A 325 7.40 -21.66 8.25
C TRP A 325 6.35 -22.24 9.20
N ARG A 326 6.79 -22.72 10.37
CA ARG A 326 5.92 -23.12 11.47
C ARG A 326 6.30 -22.32 12.70
N PHE A 327 5.29 -21.75 13.33
CA PHE A 327 5.46 -20.91 14.51
C PHE A 327 4.23 -21.04 15.40
N SER A 328 4.35 -20.53 16.63
CA SER A 328 3.23 -20.31 17.52
C SER A 328 3.26 -18.89 18.06
N THR A 329 2.09 -18.31 18.27
CA THR A 329 1.86 -16.99 18.85
C THR A 329 1.09 -17.13 20.16
N LYS A 330 1.19 -16.14 21.05
CA LYS A 330 0.51 -16.08 22.34
C LYS A 330 -1.00 -16.15 22.18
N MET A 331 -1.54 -15.40 21.22
CA MET A 331 -2.90 -15.58 20.74
C MET A 331 -2.83 -16.26 19.37
N PRO A 332 -3.36 -17.49 19.22
CA PRO A 332 -3.30 -18.21 17.96
C PRO A 332 -3.90 -17.41 16.81
N ILE A 333 -3.17 -17.33 15.70
CA ILE A 333 -3.63 -16.72 14.45
C ILE A 333 -3.82 -17.80 13.39
N ARG A 334 -4.92 -17.71 12.63
CA ARG A 334 -5.22 -18.64 11.52
C ARG A 334 -4.61 -18.20 10.20
N ASP A 335 -4.46 -16.89 10.02
CA ASP A 335 -3.82 -16.28 8.86
C ASP A 335 -2.60 -15.48 9.37
N PRO A 336 -1.38 -15.80 8.90
CA PRO A 336 -0.16 -15.09 9.27
C PRO A 336 -0.23 -13.58 9.04
N SER A 337 -1.04 -13.11 8.09
CA SER A 337 -1.21 -11.68 7.77
C SER A 337 -1.81 -10.87 8.94
N PHE A 338 -2.45 -11.54 9.90
CA PHE A 338 -2.83 -10.89 11.17
C PHE A 338 -1.62 -10.39 11.96
N PHE A 339 -0.45 -11.01 11.82
CA PHE A 339 0.78 -10.49 12.41
C PHE A 339 1.08 -9.09 11.88
N THR A 340 1.08 -8.93 10.55
CA THR A 340 1.30 -7.64 9.86
C THR A 340 0.33 -6.60 10.37
N ARG A 341 -0.96 -6.91 10.42
CA ARG A 341 -1.98 -6.02 10.99
C ARG A 341 -1.66 -5.57 12.42
N ARG A 342 -1.27 -6.50 13.30
CA ARG A 342 -0.96 -6.18 14.70
C ARG A 342 0.29 -5.31 14.84
N TYR A 343 1.27 -5.49 13.96
CA TYR A 343 2.44 -4.62 13.91
C TYR A 343 2.08 -3.21 13.42
N THR A 344 1.29 -3.08 12.36
CA THR A 344 0.90 -1.77 11.80
C THR A 344 0.04 -0.97 12.78
N GLU A 345 -0.79 -1.63 13.60
CA GLU A 345 -1.56 -1.01 14.69
C GLU A 345 -0.66 -0.25 15.69
N MET A 346 0.63 -0.59 15.81
CA MET A 346 1.58 0.09 16.70
C MET A 346 1.93 1.52 16.24
N ALA A 347 1.68 1.86 14.97
CA ALA A 347 1.93 3.19 14.42
C ALA A 347 0.80 4.20 14.70
N VAL A 348 -0.37 3.73 15.13
CA VAL A 348 -1.56 4.56 15.36
C VAL A 348 -1.28 5.81 16.23
N PRO A 349 -0.52 5.74 17.34
CA PRO A 349 -0.21 6.91 18.17
C PRO A 349 0.72 7.96 17.53
N TYR A 350 1.32 7.64 16.38
CA TYR A 350 2.36 8.44 15.70
C TYR A 350 1.98 8.79 14.26
N ASN A 351 0.75 8.48 13.86
CA ASN A 351 0.30 8.47 12.46
C ASN A 351 0.30 9.81 11.74
N ASP A 352 0.48 10.93 12.44
CA ASP A 352 0.65 12.24 11.80
C ASP A 352 1.81 12.23 10.78
N ARG A 353 2.88 11.49 11.08
CA ARG A 353 4.10 11.43 10.25
C ARG A 353 4.73 10.05 10.19
N ALA A 354 4.01 9.01 10.63
CA ALA A 354 4.56 7.67 10.62
C ALA A 354 4.58 7.11 9.19
N GLU A 355 5.62 6.33 8.91
CA GLU A 355 5.78 5.57 7.68
C GLU A 355 5.58 4.09 8.02
N LEU A 356 4.80 3.38 7.22
CA LEU A 356 4.57 1.94 7.33
C LEU A 356 5.04 1.26 6.06
N ARG A 357 5.92 0.27 6.19
CA ARG A 357 6.30 -0.55 5.04
C ARG A 357 5.20 -1.54 4.67
N SER A 358 4.62 -2.20 5.67
CA SER A 358 3.69 -3.31 5.46
C SER A 358 2.23 -2.99 5.77
N GLY A 359 1.30 -3.78 5.22
CA GLY A 359 -0.13 -3.57 5.39
C GLY A 359 -1.00 -4.81 5.14
N TYR A 360 -1.97 -5.03 6.03
CA TYR A 360 -3.04 -6.02 5.88
C TYR A 360 -4.25 -5.60 6.72
N GLN A 361 -5.40 -5.38 6.08
CA GLN A 361 -6.64 -4.86 6.69
C GLN A 361 -6.42 -3.59 7.53
N SER A 362 -5.43 -2.79 7.15
CA SER A 362 -4.95 -1.62 7.89
C SER A 362 -5.24 -0.32 7.16
N GLN A 363 -6.18 -0.30 6.21
CA GLN A 363 -6.56 0.90 5.46
C GLN A 363 -7.09 2.02 6.36
N ASN A 364 -7.59 1.70 7.57
CA ASN A 364 -7.99 2.71 8.55
C ASN A 364 -6.82 3.42 9.23
N ILE A 365 -5.60 2.90 9.13
CA ILE A 365 -4.44 3.50 9.77
C ILE A 365 -4.00 4.69 8.90
N SER A 366 -4.26 5.90 9.40
CA SER A 366 -3.91 7.16 8.74
C SER A 366 -2.40 7.47 8.76
N CYS A 367 -1.57 6.55 8.26
CA CYS A 367 -0.12 6.71 8.07
C CYS A 367 0.22 6.74 6.58
N PHE A 368 1.41 7.22 6.24
CA PHE A 368 1.95 7.00 4.90
C PHE A 368 2.46 5.57 4.77
N PHE A 369 2.13 4.92 3.66
CA PHE A 369 2.58 3.59 3.30
C PHE A 369 3.69 3.70 2.27
N ARG A 370 4.86 3.14 2.58
CA ARG A 370 6.03 3.11 1.71
C ARG A 370 6.19 1.70 1.15
N PRO A 371 6.36 1.52 -0.18
CA PRO A 371 6.69 0.21 -0.72
C PRO A 371 8.09 -0.22 -0.27
N ILE A 372 8.46 -1.45 -0.60
CA ILE A 372 9.82 -1.92 -0.32
C ILE A 372 10.87 -1.08 -1.07
N ASP A 373 12.10 -1.13 -0.56
CA ASP A 373 13.26 -0.44 -1.13
C ASP A 373 13.40 -0.70 -2.62
N ARG A 374 13.57 0.38 -3.36
CA ARG A 374 13.83 0.42 -4.79
C ARG A 374 15.32 0.55 -5.05
N ASP A 375 15.79 -0.18 -6.05
CA ASP A 375 17.16 -0.08 -6.55
C ASP A 375 17.32 1.16 -7.43
N SER A 376 18.56 1.63 -7.56
CA SER A 376 18.92 2.75 -8.41
C SER A 376 19.07 2.31 -9.87
N VAL A 377 17.98 1.76 -10.43
CA VAL A 377 17.87 1.26 -11.80
C VAL A 377 16.59 1.74 -12.48
N TRP A 378 16.52 1.67 -13.81
CA TRP A 378 15.33 2.10 -14.58
C TRP A 378 14.18 1.07 -14.60
N GLY A 379 14.49 -0.22 -14.49
CA GLY A 379 13.59 -1.32 -14.84
C GLY A 379 12.38 -1.53 -13.91
N TYR A 380 11.51 -2.48 -14.30
CA TYR A 380 10.34 -2.89 -13.51
C TYR A 380 10.68 -3.75 -12.27
N GLU A 381 11.93 -4.19 -12.16
CA GLU A 381 12.44 -4.95 -11.01
C GLU A 381 12.99 -3.99 -9.98
N LEU A 382 12.11 -3.41 -9.16
CA LEU A 382 12.47 -2.43 -8.11
C LEU A 382 13.13 -1.15 -8.62
N GLY A 383 13.08 -0.83 -9.92
CA GLY A 383 13.56 0.44 -10.47
C GLY A 383 12.48 1.49 -10.70
N LEU A 384 12.82 2.56 -11.40
CA LEU A 384 11.95 3.70 -11.67
C LEU A 384 10.60 3.29 -12.32
N LYS A 385 10.61 2.43 -13.34
CA LYS A 385 9.40 1.95 -14.02
C LYS A 385 8.43 1.23 -13.11
N SER A 386 8.91 0.67 -12.00
CA SER A 386 8.08 -0.09 -11.07
C SER A 386 7.24 0.78 -10.13
N ILE A 387 7.52 2.08 -10.03
CA ILE A 387 6.84 2.98 -9.07
C ILE A 387 5.37 3.12 -9.40
N ILE A 388 5.04 3.56 -10.61
CA ILE A 388 3.66 3.81 -11.05
C ILE A 388 2.78 2.56 -10.85
N PRO A 389 3.11 1.38 -11.42
CA PRO A 389 2.28 0.19 -11.24
C PRO A 389 2.15 -0.23 -9.77
N THR A 390 3.17 0.00 -8.94
CA THR A 390 3.08 -0.30 -7.50
C THR A 390 2.13 0.67 -6.79
N VAL A 391 2.30 1.98 -7.00
CA VAL A 391 1.46 3.02 -6.38
C VAL A 391 0.01 2.83 -6.79
N LEU A 392 -0.26 2.58 -8.07
CA LEU A 392 -1.61 2.28 -8.57
C LEU A 392 -2.20 1.05 -7.90
N THR A 393 -1.41 -0.01 -7.74
CA THR A 393 -1.88 -1.23 -7.05
C THR A 393 -2.23 -0.93 -5.59
N ILE A 394 -1.33 -0.31 -4.83
CA ILE A 394 -1.54 0.04 -3.42
C ILE A 394 -2.78 0.96 -3.26
N SER A 395 -2.96 1.90 -4.17
CA SER A 395 -4.11 2.81 -4.23
C SER A 395 -5.44 2.04 -4.42
N ILE A 396 -5.48 1.07 -5.33
CA ILE A 396 -6.65 0.20 -5.54
C ILE A 396 -6.88 -0.77 -4.35
N LEU A 397 -5.85 -1.12 -3.58
CA LEU A 397 -6.00 -1.91 -2.34
C LEU A 397 -6.53 -1.06 -1.16
N GLY A 398 -6.76 0.24 -1.35
CA GLY A 398 -7.39 1.13 -0.36
C GLY A 398 -6.41 1.92 0.51
N TYR A 399 -5.12 1.89 0.17
CA TYR A 399 -4.07 2.57 0.92
C TYR A 399 -3.68 3.87 0.21
N GLN A 400 -4.30 4.98 0.61
CA GLN A 400 -4.28 6.22 -0.19
C GLN A 400 -3.15 7.19 0.13
N PHE A 401 -2.57 7.09 1.32
CA PHE A 401 -1.43 7.91 1.72
C PHE A 401 -0.16 7.15 1.40
N ILE A 402 0.44 7.43 0.24
CA ILE A 402 1.56 6.64 -0.29
C ILE A 402 2.82 7.51 -0.36
N LEU A 403 3.92 6.94 0.09
CA LEU A 403 5.26 7.47 -0.08
C LEU A 403 5.96 6.59 -1.12
N PRO A 404 6.31 7.07 -2.33
CA PRO A 404 6.70 6.24 -3.49
C PRO A 404 8.12 5.65 -3.43
N ASP A 405 8.72 5.62 -2.24
CA ASP A 405 10.16 5.44 -1.96
C ASP A 405 11.06 6.65 -2.31
N MET A 406 12.33 6.55 -1.93
CA MET A 406 13.38 7.55 -2.05
C MET A 406 13.67 7.92 -3.51
N ILE A 407 13.84 9.22 -3.75
CA ILE A 407 14.25 9.78 -5.03
C ILE A 407 15.63 9.23 -5.42
N GLY A 408 15.70 8.60 -6.59
CA GLY A 408 16.89 7.92 -7.12
C GLY A 408 17.12 6.49 -6.60
N GLY A 409 16.21 5.96 -5.78
CA GLY A 409 16.35 4.66 -5.14
C GLY A 409 17.37 4.64 -4.00
N ASN A 410 17.78 3.45 -3.57
CA ASN A 410 18.53 3.23 -2.34
C ASN A 410 20.07 3.21 -2.49
N ALA A 411 20.60 3.76 -3.59
CA ALA A 411 22.02 3.69 -4.00
C ALA A 411 22.52 2.25 -4.19
N TYR A 412 21.65 1.37 -4.67
CA TYR A 412 21.97 -0.01 -5.02
C TYR A 412 21.99 -0.15 -6.54
N ALA A 413 23.08 -0.67 -7.10
CA ALA A 413 23.24 -0.80 -8.55
C ALA A 413 22.37 -1.92 -9.15
N ASN A 414 22.09 -2.98 -8.38
CA ASN A 414 21.14 -4.03 -8.75
C ASN A 414 20.80 -4.93 -7.54
N ARG A 415 19.51 -5.09 -7.24
CA ARG A 415 18.90 -6.05 -6.30
C ARG A 415 19.51 -6.07 -4.90
N THR A 416 19.42 -4.91 -4.23
CA THR A 416 19.38 -4.74 -2.76
C THR A 416 20.44 -5.49 -1.92
N GLU A 417 21.71 -5.56 -2.35
CA GLU A 417 22.91 -5.45 -1.51
C GLU A 417 24.09 -4.90 -2.36
N GLY A 418 24.88 -3.98 -1.79
CA GLY A 418 26.03 -3.33 -2.43
C GLY A 418 25.81 -1.84 -2.69
N GLY A 419 26.49 -0.97 -1.94
CA GLY A 419 26.36 0.50 -2.06
C GLY A 419 27.69 1.23 -2.03
N GLY A 420 27.74 2.39 -2.68
CA GLY A 420 28.86 3.34 -2.60
C GLY A 420 28.88 4.41 -3.70
N ALA A 421 28.28 4.13 -4.86
CA ALA A 421 28.15 5.11 -5.94
C ALA A 421 26.79 5.79 -5.90
N LEU A 422 26.76 7.07 -6.29
CA LEU A 422 25.50 7.77 -6.55
C LEU A 422 24.75 7.08 -7.69
N PRO A 423 23.41 7.04 -7.66
CA PRO A 423 22.60 6.70 -8.83
C PRO A 423 23.04 7.50 -10.04
N ASP A 424 22.85 6.93 -11.23
CA ASP A 424 22.99 7.69 -12.47
C ASP A 424 22.22 9.02 -12.37
N ARG A 425 22.85 10.09 -12.87
CA ARG A 425 22.36 11.45 -12.73
C ARG A 425 21.03 11.66 -13.43
N GLU A 426 20.87 11.11 -14.65
CA GLU A 426 19.63 11.20 -15.41
C GLU A 426 18.53 10.42 -14.70
N LEU A 427 18.83 9.20 -14.23
CA LEU A 427 17.89 8.40 -13.44
C LEU A 427 17.40 9.18 -12.22
N TYR A 428 18.30 9.81 -11.46
CA TYR A 428 17.94 10.60 -10.28
C TYR A 428 16.97 11.75 -10.64
N ILE A 429 17.26 12.48 -11.72
CA ILE A 429 16.41 13.59 -12.19
C ILE A 429 15.03 13.07 -12.62
N ARG A 430 14.95 12.03 -13.46
CA ARG A 430 13.66 11.45 -13.89
C ARG A 430 12.85 10.87 -12.72
N TRP A 431 13.53 10.34 -11.70
CA TRP A 431 12.88 9.88 -10.47
C TRP A 431 12.32 11.02 -9.63
N LEU A 432 13.07 12.12 -9.52
CA LEU A 432 12.63 13.36 -8.86
C LEU A 432 11.41 13.94 -9.56
N GLU A 433 11.43 14.02 -10.89
CA GLU A 433 10.31 14.47 -11.73
C GLU A 433 9.04 13.66 -11.42
N LEU A 434 9.13 12.33 -11.43
CA LEU A 434 8.01 11.45 -11.09
C LEU A 434 7.54 11.66 -9.63
N SER A 435 8.46 11.71 -8.69
CA SER A 435 8.15 11.81 -7.25
C SER A 435 7.46 13.11 -6.90
N ALA A 436 7.72 14.19 -7.64
CA ALA A 436 7.05 15.49 -7.47
C ALA A 436 5.53 15.40 -7.71
N PHE A 437 5.05 14.38 -8.43
CA PHE A 437 3.63 14.14 -8.69
C PHE A 437 3.03 13.00 -7.84
N MET A 438 3.75 12.53 -6.83
CA MET A 438 3.26 11.54 -5.87
C MET A 438 2.70 12.23 -4.61
N PRO A 439 1.95 11.54 -3.73
CA PRO A 439 1.37 12.18 -2.55
C PRO A 439 2.38 12.75 -1.54
N SER A 440 3.63 12.30 -1.59
CA SER A 440 4.75 12.79 -0.77
C SER A 440 6.07 12.56 -1.51
N MET A 441 7.09 13.37 -1.18
CA MET A 441 8.45 13.24 -1.71
C MET A 441 9.43 12.81 -0.61
N GLN A 442 10.39 11.94 -0.93
CA GLN A 442 11.46 11.53 -0.02
C GLN A 442 12.84 11.67 -0.64
N PHE A 443 13.69 12.48 -0.03
CA PHE A 443 15.11 12.48 -0.32
C PHE A 443 15.83 11.58 0.67
N SER A 444 16.86 10.89 0.19
CA SER A 444 17.90 10.37 1.06
C SER A 444 19.28 10.68 0.51
N ILE A 445 19.44 10.49 -0.79
CA ILE A 445 20.56 11.04 -1.56
C ILE A 445 20.20 12.50 -1.88
N PRO A 446 20.97 13.47 -1.37
CA PRO A 446 20.61 14.86 -1.55
C PRO A 446 21.04 15.37 -2.93
N PRO A 447 20.30 16.32 -3.53
CA PRO A 447 20.62 16.90 -4.83
C PRO A 447 22.04 17.47 -4.91
N TRP A 448 22.53 18.06 -3.81
CA TRP A 448 23.87 18.67 -3.74
C TRP A 448 25.03 17.65 -3.69
N SER A 449 24.74 16.34 -3.67
CA SER A 449 25.76 15.31 -3.90
C SER A 449 26.16 15.19 -5.37
N TYR A 450 25.37 15.75 -6.29
CA TYR A 450 25.65 15.75 -7.72
C TYR A 450 26.33 17.06 -8.14
N ASP A 451 25.55 18.06 -8.53
CA ASP A 451 26.02 19.35 -9.03
C ASP A 451 24.94 20.44 -8.86
N ALA A 452 25.27 21.67 -9.24
CA ALA A 452 24.38 22.82 -9.10
C ALA A 452 23.10 22.70 -9.93
N GLU A 453 23.15 22.07 -11.11
CA GLU A 453 21.98 21.91 -11.96
C GLU A 453 20.97 20.95 -11.31
N VAL A 454 21.41 19.81 -10.75
CA VAL A 454 20.51 18.91 -10.01
C VAL A 454 19.86 19.60 -8.80
N VAL A 455 20.59 20.51 -8.13
CA VAL A 455 20.03 21.32 -7.04
C VAL A 455 18.93 22.25 -7.53
N GLU A 456 19.13 22.95 -8.65
CA GLU A 456 18.09 23.83 -9.22
C GLU A 456 16.87 23.04 -9.69
N ILE A 457 17.06 21.90 -10.36
CA ILE A 457 15.99 20.99 -10.78
C ILE A 457 15.20 20.51 -9.54
N ALA A 458 15.89 20.11 -8.47
CA ALA A 458 15.25 19.72 -7.21
C ALA A 458 14.44 20.85 -6.57
N ARG A 459 14.92 22.10 -6.61
CA ARG A 459 14.14 23.24 -6.12
C ARG A 459 12.91 23.49 -6.98
N LYS A 460 13.05 23.43 -8.30
CA LYS A 460 11.93 23.56 -9.25
C LYS A 460 10.84 22.53 -8.93
N TYR A 461 11.20 21.26 -8.79
CA TYR A 461 10.23 20.18 -8.57
C TYR A 461 9.65 20.14 -7.16
N THR A 462 10.41 20.50 -6.13
CA THR A 462 9.85 20.66 -4.77
C THR A 462 8.88 21.84 -4.69
N ALA A 463 9.17 22.96 -5.36
CA ALA A 463 8.25 24.10 -5.47
C ALA A 463 7.00 23.77 -6.32
N LEU A 464 7.17 23.03 -7.42
CA LEU A 464 6.06 22.54 -8.23
C LEU A 464 5.15 21.63 -7.41
N HIS A 465 5.74 20.66 -6.70
CA HIS A 465 4.99 19.77 -5.83
C HIS A 465 4.19 20.56 -4.79
N GLU A 466 4.84 21.48 -4.08
CA GLU A 466 4.19 22.30 -3.05
C GLU A 466 3.05 23.17 -3.58
N SER A 467 3.19 23.73 -4.79
CA SER A 467 2.25 24.70 -5.34
C SER A 467 1.12 24.11 -6.17
N ILE A 468 1.36 22.97 -6.86
CA ILE A 468 0.41 22.36 -7.79
C ILE A 468 -0.13 21.03 -7.23
N VAL A 469 0.76 20.14 -6.81
CA VAL A 469 0.39 18.75 -6.49
C VAL A 469 -0.16 18.64 -5.08
N ALA A 470 0.55 19.19 -4.08
CA ALA A 470 0.19 19.11 -2.68
C ALA A 470 -1.21 19.65 -2.37
N PRO A 471 -1.67 20.80 -2.92
CA PRO A 471 -3.02 21.29 -2.68
C PRO A 471 -4.10 20.31 -3.17
N ARG A 472 -3.91 19.74 -4.37
CA ARG A 472 -4.87 18.79 -4.94
C ARG A 472 -4.87 17.46 -4.20
N VAL A 473 -3.70 16.94 -3.86
CA VAL A 473 -3.56 15.72 -3.07
C VAL A 473 -4.19 15.89 -1.68
N LEU A 474 -4.03 17.04 -1.03
CA LEU A 474 -4.63 17.33 0.28
C LEU A 474 -6.15 17.44 0.24
N GLU A 475 -6.70 18.04 -0.81
CA GLU A 475 -8.14 18.07 -1.06
C GLU A 475 -8.69 16.64 -1.18
N LEU A 476 -8.08 15.84 -2.07
CA LEU A 476 -8.45 14.44 -2.28
C LEU A 476 -8.26 13.59 -1.00
N ALA A 477 -7.22 13.86 -0.21
CA ALA A 477 -7.01 13.20 1.07
C ALA A 477 -8.17 13.42 2.05
N GLY A 478 -8.82 14.59 2.01
CA GLY A 478 -10.07 14.85 2.74
C GLY A 478 -11.22 14.00 2.22
N GLU A 479 -11.40 13.93 0.89
CA GLU A 479 -12.46 13.13 0.25
C GLU A 479 -12.34 11.62 0.53
N VAL A 480 -11.11 11.12 0.67
CA VAL A 480 -10.81 9.71 0.98
C VAL A 480 -11.49 9.25 2.27
N LEU A 481 -11.64 10.13 3.26
CA LEU A 481 -12.23 9.77 4.56
C LEU A 481 -13.67 9.26 4.41
N ASP A 482 -14.41 9.84 3.46
CA ASP A 482 -15.81 9.48 3.19
C ASP A 482 -15.92 8.42 2.08
N THR A 483 -15.22 8.65 0.98
CA THR A 483 -15.39 7.89 -0.27
C THR A 483 -14.51 6.64 -0.31
N GLY A 484 -13.27 6.74 0.21
CA GLY A 484 -12.18 5.79 -0.01
C GLY A 484 -11.65 5.77 -1.45
N ASP A 485 -12.11 6.68 -2.31
CA ASP A 485 -11.67 6.72 -3.71
C ASP A 485 -10.17 7.04 -3.78
N PRO A 486 -9.39 6.46 -4.71
CA PRO A 486 -7.96 6.63 -4.69
C PRO A 486 -7.51 8.06 -4.98
N ILE A 487 -6.36 8.48 -4.44
CA ILE A 487 -5.76 9.78 -4.80
C ILE A 487 -5.05 9.66 -6.15
N ILE A 488 -4.15 8.68 -6.26
CA ILE A 488 -3.45 8.33 -7.49
C ILE A 488 -4.25 7.24 -8.20
N ARG A 489 -4.69 7.52 -9.43
CA ARG A 489 -5.64 6.67 -10.16
C ARG A 489 -5.07 6.18 -11.49
N PRO A 490 -5.40 4.96 -11.90
CA PRO A 490 -5.09 4.48 -13.24
C PRO A 490 -6.00 5.19 -14.26
N LEU A 491 -5.57 5.28 -15.52
CA LEU A 491 -6.32 6.05 -16.54
C LEU A 491 -7.71 5.49 -16.82
N TRP A 492 -7.89 4.17 -16.70
CA TRP A 492 -9.20 3.56 -16.84
C TRP A 492 -10.22 4.05 -15.81
N TRP A 493 -9.78 4.74 -14.76
CA TRP A 493 -10.66 5.34 -13.76
C TRP A 493 -11.69 6.29 -14.38
N ILE A 494 -11.25 7.12 -15.33
CA ILE A 494 -12.10 8.01 -16.12
C ILE A 494 -12.44 7.42 -17.50
N ALA A 495 -11.64 6.49 -18.00
CA ALA A 495 -11.82 5.80 -19.28
C ALA A 495 -12.35 4.36 -19.08
N THR A 496 -13.52 4.23 -18.44
CA THR A 496 -13.99 2.97 -17.83
C THR A 496 -14.39 1.85 -18.80
N GLY A 497 -14.37 2.11 -20.11
CA GLY A 497 -14.66 1.13 -21.16
C GLY A 497 -13.52 0.99 -22.18
N ASP A 498 -12.39 1.66 -21.95
CA ASP A 498 -11.27 1.67 -22.89
C ASP A 498 -10.24 0.58 -22.54
N GLU A 499 -10.12 -0.42 -23.42
CA GLU A 499 -9.18 -1.53 -23.25
C GLU A 499 -7.70 -1.12 -23.31
N THR A 500 -7.38 -0.01 -23.98
CA THR A 500 -6.04 0.57 -24.01
C THR A 500 -5.71 1.15 -22.64
N ALA A 501 -6.65 1.89 -22.04
CA ALA A 501 -6.46 2.48 -20.71
C ALA A 501 -6.22 1.43 -19.60
N TYR A 502 -6.74 0.20 -19.75
CA TYR A 502 -6.44 -0.91 -18.83
C TYR A 502 -4.98 -1.37 -18.83
N LYS A 503 -4.22 -1.07 -19.89
CA LYS A 503 -2.85 -1.53 -20.08
C LYS A 503 -1.81 -0.45 -19.80
N ILE A 504 -2.23 0.81 -19.61
CA ILE A 504 -1.31 1.91 -19.34
C ILE A 504 -0.81 1.81 -17.90
N ASP A 505 0.47 1.53 -17.76
CA ASP A 505 1.22 1.43 -16.50
C ASP A 505 2.28 2.54 -16.36
N SER A 506 2.46 3.37 -17.40
CA SER A 506 3.46 4.43 -17.48
C SER A 506 2.88 5.84 -17.33
N GLN A 507 1.57 5.94 -17.05
CA GLN A 507 0.84 7.19 -16.80
C GLN A 507 -0.13 6.98 -15.64
N PHE A 508 -0.48 8.05 -14.96
CA PHE A 508 -1.46 8.03 -13.87
C PHE A 508 -2.22 9.35 -13.79
N LEU A 509 -3.30 9.35 -13.02
CA LEU A 509 -4.08 10.52 -12.66
C LEU A 509 -3.86 10.86 -11.18
N ILE A 510 -3.93 12.15 -10.85
CA ILE A 510 -4.14 12.65 -9.50
C ILE A 510 -5.57 13.20 -9.48
N GLY A 511 -6.45 12.54 -8.74
CA GLY A 511 -7.89 12.80 -8.88
C GLY A 511 -8.40 12.37 -10.25
N ASP A 512 -9.36 13.12 -10.79
CA ASP A 512 -9.93 12.87 -12.14
C ASP A 512 -9.34 13.82 -13.20
N ASP A 513 -8.55 14.80 -12.77
CA ASP A 513 -8.33 16.04 -13.51
C ASP A 513 -6.86 16.42 -13.75
N LEU A 514 -5.90 15.69 -13.18
CA LEU A 514 -4.48 15.90 -13.44
C LEU A 514 -3.82 14.59 -13.91
N MET A 515 -3.55 14.46 -15.20
CA MET A 515 -2.84 13.30 -15.77
C MET A 515 -1.35 13.58 -15.86
N VAL A 516 -0.52 12.59 -15.55
CA VAL A 516 0.94 12.67 -15.54
C VAL A 516 1.54 11.54 -16.37
N ALA A 517 2.53 11.88 -17.20
CA ALA A 517 3.23 10.99 -18.12
C ALA A 517 4.76 11.24 -18.03
N PRO A 518 5.45 10.64 -17.04
CA PRO A 518 6.90 10.80 -16.82
C PRO A 518 7.77 10.11 -17.90
N VAL A 519 8.97 10.60 -18.19
CA VAL A 519 9.93 9.83 -18.99
C VAL A 519 10.55 8.74 -18.11
N LEU A 520 10.49 7.48 -18.55
CA LEU A 520 10.92 6.30 -17.78
C LEU A 520 12.03 5.49 -18.46
N GLU A 521 12.63 6.03 -19.51
CA GLU A 521 13.67 5.37 -20.31
C GLU A 521 14.94 6.25 -20.33
N PRO A 522 16.13 5.64 -20.27
CA PRO A 522 17.39 6.39 -20.30
C PRO A 522 17.62 7.05 -21.66
N GLY A 523 18.17 8.26 -21.64
CA GLY A 523 18.54 9.06 -22.81
C GLY A 523 17.35 9.63 -23.58
N LYS A 524 16.11 9.46 -23.10
CA LYS A 524 14.90 9.92 -23.80
C LYS A 524 14.54 11.35 -23.40
N GLN A 525 14.21 12.14 -24.42
CA GLN A 525 13.69 13.51 -24.30
C GLN A 525 12.31 13.65 -24.98
N GLU A 526 11.65 12.53 -25.18
CA GLU A 526 10.33 12.42 -25.79
C GLU A 526 9.68 11.13 -25.27
N ARG A 527 8.35 11.05 -25.32
CA ARG A 527 7.64 9.81 -25.07
C ARG A 527 6.28 9.77 -25.75
N ASP A 528 5.77 8.56 -25.94
CA ASP A 528 4.39 8.36 -26.33
C ASP A 528 3.47 8.64 -25.13
N ILE A 529 2.35 9.33 -25.41
CA ILE A 529 1.35 9.72 -24.44
C ILE A 529 -0.04 9.35 -24.94
N TYR A 530 -0.77 8.58 -24.15
CA TYR A 530 -2.17 8.28 -24.39
C TYR A 530 -3.06 9.26 -23.62
N LEU A 531 -3.97 9.93 -24.32
CA LEU A 531 -4.97 10.84 -23.75
C LEU A 531 -6.37 10.24 -23.92
N PRO A 532 -7.10 9.95 -22.83
CA PRO A 532 -8.51 9.62 -22.91
C PRO A 532 -9.34 10.71 -23.57
N ALA A 533 -10.50 10.34 -24.13
CA ALA A 533 -11.49 11.31 -24.60
C ALA A 533 -11.83 12.32 -23.50
N GLY A 534 -11.88 13.60 -23.86
CA GLY A 534 -11.93 14.69 -22.91
C GLY A 534 -11.33 15.98 -23.40
N ARG A 535 -11.35 16.99 -22.52
CA ARG A 535 -10.69 18.26 -22.75
C ARG A 535 -9.46 18.35 -21.87
N TRP A 536 -8.30 18.39 -22.50
CA TRP A 536 -7.02 18.41 -21.82
C TRP A 536 -6.24 19.66 -22.17
N ARG A 537 -5.51 20.19 -21.20
CA ARG A 537 -4.52 21.25 -21.38
C ARG A 537 -3.16 20.76 -20.93
N SER A 538 -2.17 20.73 -21.82
CA SER A 538 -0.80 20.35 -21.43
C SER A 538 -0.16 21.43 -20.55
N TYR A 539 0.88 21.05 -19.81
CA TYR A 539 1.76 21.97 -19.10
C TYR A 539 2.42 23.02 -20.01
N LYS A 540 2.57 22.72 -21.30
CA LYS A 540 3.03 23.65 -22.36
C LYS A 540 1.93 24.60 -22.85
N GLY A 541 0.70 24.45 -22.37
CA GLY A 541 -0.44 25.31 -22.66
C GLY A 541 -1.26 24.92 -23.89
N GLU A 542 -0.89 23.82 -24.56
CA GLU A 542 -1.64 23.27 -25.69
C GLU A 542 -2.99 22.75 -25.23
N ARG A 543 -4.00 22.83 -26.09
CA ARG A 543 -5.36 22.40 -25.79
C ARG A 543 -5.77 21.27 -26.72
N PHE A 544 -6.33 20.23 -26.15
CA PHE A 544 -6.83 19.07 -26.85
C PHE A 544 -8.32 18.89 -26.51
N ASP A 545 -9.18 18.98 -27.52
CA ASP A 545 -10.61 18.66 -27.40
C ASP A 545 -10.85 17.33 -28.14
N ILE A 546 -10.83 16.24 -27.37
CA ILE A 546 -10.64 14.88 -27.84
C ILE A 546 -11.97 14.14 -27.72
N LYS A 547 -12.62 13.82 -28.84
CA LYS A 547 -13.87 13.03 -28.85
C LYS A 547 -13.63 11.54 -28.68
N GLU A 548 -12.51 11.06 -29.22
CA GLU A 548 -12.06 9.66 -29.18
C GLU A 548 -10.61 9.64 -28.73
N PRO A 549 -10.17 8.65 -27.93
CA PRO A 549 -8.83 8.62 -27.35
C PRO A 549 -7.71 8.94 -28.36
N LEU A 550 -6.74 9.75 -27.93
CA LEU A 550 -5.65 10.23 -28.77
C LEU A 550 -4.32 9.65 -28.29
N HIS A 551 -3.51 9.16 -29.22
CA HIS A 551 -2.11 8.81 -28.98
C HIS A 551 -1.21 9.90 -29.56
N LEU A 552 -0.51 10.63 -28.69
CA LEU A 552 0.57 11.53 -29.06
C LEU A 552 1.84 10.69 -29.15
N THR A 553 2.45 10.63 -30.33
CA THR A 553 3.71 9.92 -30.54
C THR A 553 4.89 10.87 -30.45
N ASP A 554 5.99 10.43 -29.84
CA ASP A 554 7.23 11.22 -29.72
C ASP A 554 6.98 12.64 -29.15
N TYR A 555 6.08 12.74 -28.15
CA TYR A 555 5.76 14.03 -27.54
C TYR A 555 7.01 14.56 -26.79
N PRO A 556 7.51 15.78 -27.09
CA PRO A 556 8.76 16.27 -26.52
C PRO A 556 8.66 16.54 -25.01
N VAL A 557 9.59 15.95 -24.25
CA VAL A 557 9.72 16.07 -22.79
C VAL A 557 11.21 16.05 -22.44
N ASP A 558 11.83 17.22 -22.44
CA ASP A 558 13.27 17.36 -22.19
C ASP A 558 13.63 16.91 -20.76
N LEU A 559 14.93 16.74 -20.49
CA LEU A 559 15.40 16.59 -19.11
C LEU A 559 15.06 17.87 -18.34
N ASP A 560 14.61 17.75 -17.08
CA ASP A 560 13.98 18.84 -16.31
C ASP A 560 12.54 19.17 -16.74
N GLU A 561 11.92 18.41 -17.65
CA GLU A 561 10.48 18.48 -17.94
C GLU A 561 9.77 17.16 -17.62
N ILE A 562 8.50 17.27 -17.23
CA ILE A 562 7.58 16.14 -17.10
C ILE A 562 6.25 16.50 -17.74
N ALA A 563 5.75 15.61 -18.61
CA ALA A 563 4.46 15.84 -19.22
C ALA A 563 3.32 15.64 -18.22
N TYR A 564 2.54 16.69 -18.01
CA TYR A 564 1.27 16.59 -17.31
C TYR A 564 0.18 17.41 -18.02
N PHE A 565 -1.07 17.01 -17.80
CA PHE A 565 -2.23 17.54 -18.47
C PHE A 565 -3.34 17.79 -17.46
N LEU A 566 -3.90 18.98 -17.48
CA LEU A 566 -5.04 19.38 -16.66
C LEU A 566 -6.33 19.20 -17.45
N TRP A 567 -7.34 18.64 -16.84
CA TRP A 567 -8.68 18.56 -17.39
C TRP A 567 -9.34 19.96 -17.41
N GLY A 568 -10.07 20.26 -18.49
CA GLY A 568 -10.68 21.58 -18.76
C GLY A 568 -12.19 21.61 -18.92
#